data_AF-A0A9W6LX77-F1
#
_entry.id   AF-A0A9W6LX77-F1
#
_cell.length_a   1.000
_cell.length_b   1.000
_cell.length_c   1.000
_cell.angle_alpha   90.00
_cell.angle_beta   90.00
_cell.angle_gamma   90.00
#
_symmetry.space_group_name_H-M   'P 1'
#
loop_
_entity.id
_entity.type
_entity.pdbx_description
1 polymer ?
#
loop_
_entity_poly.entity_id
_entity_poly.type
_entity_poly.pdbx_seq_one_letter_code
_entity_poly.pdbx_strand_id
1 'polypeptide(L)'
;MKVRKVLTILAAAFSGYLAARGVFPTQPVDRPGFLIAGVVLYLGATILVLAVRSVDSARRDVARLPVWATACALAVSAAMPWVVTACADESARMAPHVTWYVGGAGALMTIVMVRRRPISAWTGIALLGVSSSILMGIGNALAFGLVGSFLWVGVGQLMQISTDRAYSDTVKLASLQQASAAWQSAQLVRRRERRERVQYALQVAAPVLTQVIASGGALTDEQRAAAWLAEGALRDELRGARLLDDDVRRVIATLREGGAAVTVLDEGGLDDLGDDALSAIRAELAQTLASADAGRIIIRTAPHPDIAVTIVGRAAAGGHSDEDAVALWHEIRRPAAS
;
A
#
# COMPACT_ATOMS: atom_id res chain seq x y z
N MET A 1 -6.84 23.78 -15.78
CA MET A 1 -7.55 23.04 -16.86
C MET A 1 -7.01 21.61 -16.90
N LYS A 2 -7.84 20.56 -16.74
CA LYS A 2 -7.35 19.16 -16.68
C LYS A 2 -6.54 18.83 -17.95
N VAL A 3 -5.32 18.29 -17.83
CA VAL A 3 -4.38 17.96 -18.94
C VAL A 3 -5.08 17.26 -20.12
N ARG A 4 -6.05 16.39 -19.84
CA ARG A 4 -6.89 15.73 -20.86
C ARG A 4 -7.63 16.70 -21.80
N LYS A 5 -8.16 17.81 -21.28
CA LYS A 5 -8.85 18.82 -22.11
C LYS A 5 -7.87 19.52 -23.05
N VAL A 6 -6.67 19.86 -22.58
CA VAL A 6 -5.61 20.47 -23.40
C VAL A 6 -5.23 19.54 -24.55
N LEU A 7 -4.95 18.27 -24.26
CA LEU A 7 -4.59 17.28 -25.28
C LEU A 7 -5.71 17.04 -26.30
N THR A 8 -6.97 17.05 -25.86
CA THR A 8 -8.13 16.89 -26.76
C THR A 8 -8.26 18.09 -27.70
N ILE A 9 -8.11 19.31 -27.18
CA ILE A 9 -8.16 20.55 -27.98
C ILE A 9 -7.01 20.58 -28.98
N LEU A 10 -5.78 20.24 -28.54
CA LEU A 10 -4.61 20.20 -29.41
C LEU A 10 -4.78 19.16 -30.52
N ALA A 11 -5.28 17.96 -30.20
CA ALA A 11 -5.55 16.93 -31.19
C ALA A 11 -6.62 17.36 -32.20
N ALA A 12 -7.69 18.02 -31.73
CA ALA A 12 -8.73 18.57 -32.61
C ALA A 12 -8.20 19.68 -33.51
N ALA A 13 -7.40 20.60 -32.96
CA ALA A 13 -6.78 21.71 -33.72
C ALA A 13 -5.80 21.19 -34.78
N PHE A 14 -4.93 20.24 -34.42
CA PHE A 14 -4.00 19.63 -35.35
C PHE A 14 -4.73 18.86 -36.47
N SER A 15 -5.81 18.16 -36.13
CA SER A 15 -6.64 17.47 -37.11
C SER A 15 -7.37 18.46 -38.02
N GLY A 16 -7.87 19.56 -37.48
CA GLY A 16 -8.46 20.65 -38.27
C GLY A 16 -7.46 21.27 -39.25
N TYR A 17 -6.21 21.48 -38.83
CA TYR A 17 -5.14 21.95 -39.71
C TYR A 17 -4.86 20.99 -40.88
N LEU A 18 -4.80 19.68 -40.61
CA LEU A 18 -4.61 18.67 -41.66
C LEU A 18 -5.79 18.61 -42.63
N ALA A 19 -7.01 18.73 -42.12
CA ALA A 19 -8.21 18.81 -42.95
C ALA A 19 -8.22 20.08 -43.83
N ALA A 20 -7.77 21.22 -43.30
CA ALA A 20 -7.70 22.48 -44.05
C ALA A 20 -6.80 22.36 -45.29
N ARG A 21 -5.72 21.56 -45.23
CA ARG A 21 -4.88 21.27 -46.42
C ARG A 21 -5.62 20.52 -47.53
N GLY A 22 -6.64 19.74 -47.19
CA GLY A 22 -7.52 19.09 -48.16
C GLY A 22 -8.63 20.02 -48.67
N VAL A 23 -9.02 21.05 -47.92
CA VAL A 23 -10.10 21.99 -48.28
C VAL A 23 -9.62 23.16 -49.15
N PHE A 24 -8.37 23.59 -49.00
CA PHE A 24 -7.79 24.68 -49.78
C PHE A 24 -6.76 24.16 -50.79
N PRO A 25 -7.21 23.59 -51.93
CA PRO A 25 -6.30 23.07 -52.93
C PRO A 25 -5.53 24.22 -53.59
N THR A 26 -4.22 24.03 -53.75
CA THR A 26 -3.32 25.00 -54.42
C THR A 26 -3.36 24.90 -55.94
N GLN A 27 -4.10 23.93 -56.48
CA GLN A 27 -4.22 23.62 -57.91
C GLN A 27 -5.68 23.24 -58.22
N PRO A 28 -6.12 23.35 -59.50
CA PRO A 28 -7.44 22.87 -59.91
C PRO A 28 -7.61 21.39 -59.57
N VAL A 29 -8.77 21.02 -59.03
CA VAL A 29 -9.10 19.64 -58.66
C VAL A 29 -10.08 19.09 -59.68
N ASP A 30 -9.72 17.99 -60.34
CA ASP A 30 -10.53 17.40 -61.41
C ASP A 30 -11.89 16.91 -60.89
N ARG A 31 -11.88 16.25 -59.72
CA ARG A 31 -13.08 15.66 -59.11
C ARG A 31 -13.20 16.05 -57.63
N PRO A 32 -13.69 17.27 -57.32
CA PRO A 32 -13.70 17.80 -55.95
C PRO A 32 -14.57 17.01 -54.96
N GLY A 33 -15.57 16.27 -55.45
CA GLY A 33 -16.44 15.44 -54.59
C GLY A 33 -15.68 14.39 -53.79
N PHE A 34 -14.66 13.76 -54.38
CA PHE A 34 -13.81 12.77 -53.71
C PHE A 34 -12.94 13.40 -52.62
N LEU A 35 -12.46 14.63 -52.86
CA LEU A 35 -11.67 15.37 -51.89
C LEU A 35 -12.52 15.76 -50.66
N ILE A 36 -13.73 16.26 -50.89
CA ILE A 36 -14.70 16.59 -49.83
C ILE A 36 -15.08 15.33 -49.04
N ALA A 37 -15.38 14.21 -49.71
CA ALA A 37 -15.66 12.94 -49.06
C ALA A 37 -14.49 12.48 -48.18
N GLY A 38 -13.26 12.68 -48.66
CA GLY A 38 -12.02 12.48 -47.92
C GLY A 38 -12.00 13.24 -46.58
N VAL A 39 -12.21 14.55 -46.65
CA VAL A 39 -12.23 15.44 -45.48
C VAL A 39 -13.34 15.05 -44.50
N VAL A 40 -14.55 14.77 -44.99
CA VAL A 40 -15.71 14.39 -44.16
C VAL A 40 -15.45 13.09 -43.41
N LEU A 41 -14.95 12.06 -44.10
CA LEU A 41 -14.61 10.77 -43.49
C LEU A 41 -13.53 10.94 -42.40
N TYR A 42 -12.48 11.70 -42.68
CA TYR A 42 -11.41 11.95 -41.72
C TYR A 42 -11.89 12.71 -40.48
N LEU A 43 -12.59 13.83 -40.66
CA LEU A 43 -13.11 14.63 -39.55
C LEU A 43 -14.16 13.86 -38.75
N GLY A 44 -15.07 13.15 -39.43
CA GLY A 44 -16.08 12.32 -38.79
C GLY A 44 -15.45 11.23 -37.91
N ALA A 45 -14.45 10.51 -38.44
CA ALA A 45 -13.72 9.51 -37.67
C ALA A 45 -12.95 10.12 -36.50
N THR A 46 -12.32 11.29 -36.69
CA THR A 46 -11.58 11.99 -35.64
C THR A 46 -12.51 12.45 -34.52
N ILE A 47 -13.63 13.09 -34.87
CA ILE A 47 -14.63 13.55 -33.91
C ILE A 47 -15.21 12.35 -33.14
N LEU A 48 -15.55 11.27 -33.84
CA LEU A 48 -16.02 10.03 -33.24
C LEU A 48 -15.00 9.50 -32.23
N VAL A 49 -13.75 9.33 -32.65
CA VAL A 49 -12.67 8.82 -31.83
C VAL A 49 -12.36 9.76 -30.67
N LEU A 50 -12.58 11.07 -30.75
CA LEU A 50 -12.38 11.99 -29.62
C LEU A 50 -13.58 11.99 -28.66
N ALA A 51 -14.81 11.99 -29.19
CA ALA A 51 -16.05 12.17 -28.43
C ALA A 51 -16.50 10.90 -27.69
N VAL A 52 -16.27 9.72 -28.26
CA VAL A 52 -16.67 8.45 -27.65
C VAL A 52 -16.02 8.29 -26.28
N ARG A 53 -16.76 7.83 -25.28
CA ARG A 53 -16.17 7.53 -23.97
C ARG A 53 -15.37 6.23 -24.03
N SER A 54 -14.19 6.25 -23.42
CA SER A 54 -13.40 5.04 -23.21
C SER A 54 -14.14 4.10 -22.25
N VAL A 55 -14.13 2.81 -22.56
CA VAL A 55 -14.75 1.75 -21.75
C VAL A 55 -13.70 1.21 -20.79
N ASP A 56 -14.06 1.06 -19.52
CA ASP A 56 -13.19 0.47 -18.52
C ASP A 56 -12.93 -1.00 -18.83
N SER A 57 -11.66 -1.36 -18.91
CA SER A 57 -11.24 -2.72 -19.17
C SER A 57 -11.22 -3.48 -17.84
N ALA A 58 -12.10 -4.47 -17.66
CA ALA A 58 -12.20 -5.29 -16.44
C ALA A 58 -10.86 -5.91 -15.95
N ARG A 59 -9.83 -5.98 -16.82
CA ARG A 59 -8.51 -6.53 -16.51
C ARG A 59 -7.45 -5.54 -16.03
N ARG A 60 -7.63 -4.23 -16.22
CA ARG A 60 -6.66 -3.17 -15.90
C ARG A 60 -7.47 -1.89 -15.79
N ASP A 61 -7.43 -1.17 -14.65
CA ASP A 61 -8.11 0.10 -14.34
C ASP A 61 -7.77 1.26 -15.29
N VAL A 62 -7.99 1.01 -16.57
CA VAL A 62 -7.43 1.69 -17.70
C VAL A 62 -8.51 1.67 -18.76
N ALA A 63 -9.12 2.83 -18.97
CA ALA A 63 -10.15 2.99 -19.97
C ALA A 63 -9.55 2.92 -21.39
N ARG A 64 -10.18 2.15 -22.29
CA ARG A 64 -9.74 1.95 -23.69
C ARG A 64 -10.81 2.39 -24.67
N LEU A 65 -10.44 2.78 -25.88
CA LEU A 65 -11.40 3.05 -26.95
C LEU A 65 -12.25 1.77 -27.24
N PRO A 66 -13.58 1.87 -27.40
CA PRO A 66 -14.40 0.70 -27.74
C PRO A 66 -14.05 0.15 -29.12
N VAL A 67 -14.29 -1.15 -29.29
CA VAL A 67 -13.86 -1.90 -30.48
C VAL A 67 -14.52 -1.35 -31.75
N TRP A 68 -15.81 -1.01 -31.71
CA TRP A 68 -16.53 -0.47 -32.86
C TRP A 68 -15.94 0.86 -33.34
N ALA A 69 -15.62 1.79 -32.44
CA ALA A 69 -15.02 3.08 -32.81
C ALA A 69 -13.60 2.91 -33.36
N THR A 70 -12.87 1.91 -32.84
CA THR A 70 -11.55 1.53 -33.35
C THR A 70 -11.67 0.93 -34.77
N ALA A 71 -12.67 0.08 -35.01
CA ALA A 71 -12.95 -0.49 -36.33
C ALA A 71 -13.34 0.59 -37.35
N CYS A 72 -14.16 1.57 -36.96
CA CYS A 72 -14.47 2.73 -37.80
C CYS A 72 -13.20 3.51 -38.19
N ALA A 73 -12.31 3.77 -37.23
CA ALA A 73 -11.06 4.49 -37.50
C ALA A 73 -10.13 3.70 -38.44
N LEU A 74 -10.05 2.38 -38.28
CA LEU A 74 -9.31 1.50 -39.18
C LEU A 74 -9.88 1.50 -40.60
N ALA A 75 -11.21 1.39 -40.73
CA ALA A 75 -11.89 1.46 -42.02
C ALA A 75 -11.62 2.77 -42.74
N VAL A 76 -11.65 3.90 -42.02
CA VAL A 76 -11.34 5.23 -42.57
C VAL A 76 -9.87 5.32 -42.99
N SER A 77 -8.94 4.80 -42.18
CA SER A 77 -7.51 4.77 -42.52
C SER A 77 -7.23 3.94 -43.80
N ALA A 78 -7.97 2.85 -44.01
CA ALA A 78 -7.85 2.01 -45.19
C ALA A 78 -8.54 2.63 -46.43
N ALA A 79 -9.64 3.35 -46.24
CA ALA A 79 -10.41 3.95 -47.33
C ALA A 79 -9.80 5.27 -47.84
N MET A 80 -9.22 6.07 -46.95
CA MET A 80 -8.64 7.40 -47.24
C MET A 80 -7.77 7.43 -48.51
N PRO A 81 -6.81 6.52 -48.70
CA PRO A 81 -5.88 6.59 -49.84
C PRO A 81 -6.61 6.42 -51.17
N TRP A 82 -7.60 5.52 -51.23
CA TRP A 82 -8.40 5.28 -52.44
C TRP A 82 -9.37 6.42 -52.73
N VAL A 83 -10.06 6.91 -51.69
CA VAL A 83 -11.04 8.00 -51.85
C VAL A 83 -10.35 9.29 -52.27
N VAL A 84 -9.25 9.66 -51.62
CA VAL A 84 -8.59 10.94 -51.88
C VAL A 84 -7.81 10.91 -53.19
N THR A 85 -7.13 9.81 -53.54
CA THR A 85 -6.42 9.74 -54.83
C THR A 85 -7.35 9.73 -56.04
N ALA A 86 -8.62 9.32 -55.88
CA ALA A 86 -9.62 9.41 -56.94
C ALA A 86 -10.01 10.86 -57.32
N CYS A 87 -9.61 11.87 -56.53
CA CYS A 87 -9.90 13.27 -56.84
C CYS A 87 -9.02 13.86 -57.97
N ALA A 88 -7.90 13.21 -58.28
CA ALA A 88 -6.86 13.73 -59.15
C ALA A 88 -6.38 12.67 -60.16
N ASP A 89 -6.08 13.10 -61.38
CA ASP A 89 -5.47 12.23 -62.39
C ASP A 89 -4.01 11.88 -62.05
N GLU A 90 -3.41 10.92 -62.76
CA GLU A 90 -2.11 10.32 -62.41
C GLU A 90 -0.97 11.34 -62.27
N SER A 91 -0.98 12.41 -63.06
CA SER A 91 0.00 13.51 -63.01
C SER A 91 -0.11 14.37 -61.73
N ALA A 92 -1.26 14.39 -61.07
CA ALA A 92 -1.55 15.23 -59.90
C ALA A 92 -1.63 14.45 -58.58
N ARG A 93 -1.43 13.12 -58.57
CA ARG A 93 -1.49 12.28 -57.35
C ARG A 93 -0.49 12.68 -56.26
N MET A 94 0.61 13.33 -56.64
CA MET A 94 1.64 13.82 -55.69
C MET A 94 1.37 15.24 -55.20
N ALA A 95 0.30 15.88 -55.67
CA ALA A 95 -0.01 17.24 -55.28
C ALA A 95 -0.31 17.32 -53.76
N PRO A 96 0.03 18.44 -53.10
CA PRO A 96 -0.17 18.60 -51.66
C PRO A 96 -1.61 18.41 -51.17
N HIS A 97 -2.59 18.69 -52.04
CA HIS A 97 -4.02 18.52 -51.77
C HIS A 97 -4.50 17.07 -51.91
N VAL A 98 -3.67 16.16 -52.44
CA VAL A 98 -3.92 14.72 -52.47
C VAL A 98 -3.18 14.05 -51.32
N THR A 99 -1.89 14.31 -51.16
CA THR A 99 -1.02 13.63 -50.17
C THR A 99 -1.33 13.95 -48.71
N TRP A 100 -2.18 14.95 -48.42
CA TRP A 100 -2.60 15.27 -47.05
C TRP A 100 -3.21 14.08 -46.29
N TYR A 101 -3.85 13.15 -47.00
CA TYR A 101 -4.48 11.98 -46.38
C TYR A 101 -3.47 11.14 -45.59
N VAL A 102 -2.18 11.14 -45.99
CA VAL A 102 -1.11 10.39 -45.31
C VAL A 102 -0.94 10.93 -43.90
N GLY A 103 -0.78 12.25 -43.76
CA GLY A 103 -0.69 12.91 -42.47
C GLY A 103 -2.00 12.82 -41.68
N GLY A 104 -3.16 12.96 -42.33
CA GLY A 104 -4.47 12.84 -41.69
C GLY A 104 -4.69 11.46 -41.06
N ALA A 105 -4.53 10.39 -41.85
CA ALA A 105 -4.64 9.01 -41.36
C ALA A 105 -3.57 8.68 -40.30
N GLY A 106 -2.33 9.17 -40.46
CA GLY A 106 -1.28 9.04 -39.45
C GLY A 106 -1.64 9.70 -38.10
N ALA A 107 -2.20 10.92 -38.15
CA ALA A 107 -2.69 11.62 -36.97
C ALA A 107 -3.88 10.90 -36.32
N LEU A 108 -4.83 10.40 -37.11
CA LEU A 108 -5.95 9.59 -36.61
C LEU A 108 -5.44 8.34 -35.86
N MET A 109 -4.46 7.64 -36.42
CA MET A 109 -3.85 6.47 -35.76
C MET A 109 -3.06 6.84 -34.50
N THR A 110 -2.47 8.03 -34.45
CA THR A 110 -1.83 8.55 -33.24
C THR A 110 -2.85 8.81 -32.15
N ILE A 111 -4.04 9.33 -32.49
CA ILE A 111 -5.14 9.46 -31.54
C ILE A 111 -5.58 8.08 -31.04
N VAL A 112 -5.76 7.09 -31.93
CA VAL A 112 -6.10 5.70 -31.54
C VAL A 112 -5.02 5.10 -30.62
N MET A 113 -3.74 5.37 -30.88
CA MET A 113 -2.61 4.96 -30.05
C MET A 113 -2.74 5.52 -28.64
N VAL A 114 -2.86 6.85 -28.50
CA VAL A 114 -3.02 7.53 -27.20
C VAL A 114 -4.31 7.07 -26.46
N ARG A 115 -5.32 6.62 -27.21
CA ARG A 115 -6.57 6.03 -26.69
C ARG A 115 -6.43 4.54 -26.35
N ARG A 116 -5.20 4.04 -26.20
CA ARG A 116 -4.79 2.73 -25.68
C ARG A 116 -5.21 1.54 -26.56
N ARG A 117 -5.13 1.71 -27.88
CA ARG A 117 -5.29 0.63 -28.88
C ARG A 117 -4.06 0.50 -29.78
N PRO A 118 -2.89 0.12 -29.23
CA PRO A 118 -1.62 0.13 -29.96
C PRO A 118 -1.61 -0.81 -31.17
N ILE A 119 -2.14 -2.04 -31.02
CA ILE A 119 -2.19 -3.02 -32.11
C ILE A 119 -2.97 -2.44 -33.29
N SER A 120 -4.17 -1.92 -33.03
CA SER A 120 -5.02 -1.32 -34.06
C SER A 120 -4.39 -0.08 -34.70
N ALA A 121 -3.75 0.79 -33.91
CA ALA A 121 -3.06 1.95 -34.46
C ALA A 121 -1.94 1.54 -35.43
N TRP A 122 -1.12 0.56 -35.08
CA TRP A 122 -0.09 0.02 -35.98
C TRP A 122 -0.67 -0.69 -37.20
N THR A 123 -1.77 -1.44 -37.04
CA THR A 123 -2.48 -2.03 -38.18
C THR A 123 -2.97 -0.96 -39.14
N GLY A 124 -3.50 0.17 -38.66
CA GLY A 124 -3.94 1.27 -39.51
C GLY A 124 -2.78 1.96 -40.23
N ILE A 125 -1.63 2.15 -39.57
CA ILE A 125 -0.40 2.64 -40.21
C ILE A 125 0.11 1.67 -41.28
N ALA A 126 0.07 0.36 -41.01
CA ALA A 126 0.47 -0.65 -41.99
C ALA A 126 -0.47 -0.64 -43.21
N LEU A 127 -1.79 -0.58 -42.99
CA LEU A 127 -2.77 -0.46 -44.06
C LEU A 127 -2.54 0.80 -44.89
N LEU A 128 -2.40 1.96 -44.23
CA LEU A 128 -2.08 3.24 -44.87
C LEU A 128 -0.80 3.15 -45.71
N GLY A 129 0.25 2.53 -45.16
CA GLY A 129 1.54 2.36 -45.82
C GLY A 129 1.44 1.48 -47.05
N VAL A 130 0.75 0.34 -46.96
CA VAL A 130 0.53 -0.59 -48.09
C VAL A 130 -0.25 0.10 -49.20
N SER A 131 -1.42 0.67 -48.89
CA SER A 131 -2.26 1.33 -49.90
C SER A 131 -1.57 2.54 -50.54
N SER A 132 -0.83 3.35 -49.75
CA SER A 132 -0.07 4.47 -50.32
C SER A 132 1.06 3.97 -51.20
N SER A 133 1.78 2.91 -50.78
CA SER A 133 2.86 2.34 -51.60
C SER A 133 2.35 1.77 -52.92
N ILE A 134 1.14 1.20 -52.95
CA ILE A 134 0.50 0.74 -54.19
C ILE A 134 0.16 1.93 -55.12
N LEU A 135 -0.31 3.05 -54.57
CA LEU A 135 -0.84 4.17 -55.36
C LEU A 135 0.25 5.14 -55.88
N MET A 136 1.32 5.35 -55.11
CA MET A 136 2.37 6.33 -55.44
C MET A 136 3.79 5.75 -55.48
N GLY A 137 3.96 4.47 -55.13
CA GLY A 137 5.26 3.83 -54.96
C GLY A 137 5.85 4.05 -53.55
N ILE A 138 6.65 3.10 -53.07
CA ILE A 138 7.16 3.10 -51.70
C ILE A 138 8.05 4.31 -51.37
N GLY A 139 8.92 4.73 -52.30
CA GLY A 139 9.80 5.88 -52.11
C GLY A 139 9.03 7.18 -51.93
N ASN A 140 8.02 7.42 -52.78
CA ASN A 140 7.16 8.59 -52.68
C ASN A 140 6.28 8.54 -51.43
N ALA A 141 5.72 7.38 -51.09
CA ALA A 141 4.93 7.22 -49.86
C ALA A 141 5.74 7.63 -48.62
N LEU A 142 7.01 7.20 -48.55
CA LEU A 142 7.93 7.60 -47.48
C LEU A 142 8.22 9.12 -47.50
N ALA A 143 8.52 9.68 -48.67
CA ALA A 143 8.84 11.10 -48.83
C ALA A 143 7.66 12.03 -48.51
N PHE A 144 6.42 11.63 -48.81
CA PHE A 144 5.22 12.46 -48.66
C PHE A 144 4.48 12.29 -47.32
N GLY A 145 5.10 11.66 -46.32
CA GLY A 145 4.63 11.74 -44.93
C GLY A 145 4.40 10.41 -44.22
N LEU A 146 4.65 9.27 -44.86
CA LEU A 146 4.52 7.97 -44.18
C LEU A 146 5.54 7.82 -43.04
N VAL A 147 6.77 8.34 -43.23
CA VAL A 147 7.80 8.39 -42.16
C VAL A 147 7.30 9.20 -40.97
N GLY A 148 6.72 10.37 -41.20
CA GLY A 148 6.15 11.21 -40.14
C GLY A 148 5.00 10.53 -39.41
N SER A 149 4.13 9.84 -40.15
CA SER A 149 3.01 9.08 -39.58
C SER A 149 3.48 7.94 -38.68
N PHE A 150 4.52 7.22 -39.09
CA PHE A 150 5.16 6.19 -38.28
C PHE A 150 5.79 6.78 -37.01
N LEU A 151 6.50 7.90 -37.14
CA LEU A 151 7.14 8.60 -36.03
C LEU A 151 6.12 9.05 -34.98
N TRP A 152 5.02 9.69 -35.38
CA TRP A 152 3.99 10.17 -34.44
C TRP A 152 3.36 9.03 -33.63
N VAL A 153 3.04 7.91 -34.28
CA VAL A 153 2.49 6.73 -33.61
C VAL A 153 3.52 6.09 -32.67
N GLY A 154 4.79 6.02 -33.08
CA GLY A 154 5.88 5.52 -32.24
C GLY A 154 6.09 6.36 -30.98
N VAL A 155 6.13 7.69 -31.11
CA VAL A 155 6.22 8.62 -29.97
C VAL A 155 5.02 8.47 -29.04
N GLY A 156 3.81 8.36 -29.60
CA GLY A 156 2.59 8.12 -28.84
C GLY A 156 2.66 6.82 -28.02
N GLN A 157 3.20 5.75 -28.61
CA GLN A 157 3.38 4.48 -27.89
C GLN A 157 4.41 4.56 -26.78
N LEU A 158 5.55 5.20 -27.02
CA LEU A 158 6.60 5.36 -26.00
C LEU A 158 6.07 6.13 -24.79
N MET A 159 5.33 7.21 -25.03
CA MET A 159 4.68 8.01 -23.99
C MET A 159 3.62 7.20 -23.21
N GLN A 160 2.86 6.33 -23.89
CA GLN A 160 1.91 5.46 -23.21
C GLN A 160 2.63 4.44 -22.31
N ILE A 161 3.69 3.81 -22.80
CA ILE A 161 4.48 2.83 -22.03
C ILE A 161 5.14 3.48 -20.82
N SER A 162 5.71 4.68 -20.96
CA SER A 162 6.34 5.39 -19.85
C SER A 162 5.32 5.74 -18.76
N THR A 163 4.12 6.20 -19.15
CA THR A 163 3.02 6.51 -18.22
C THR A 163 2.52 5.25 -17.50
N ASP A 164 2.36 4.14 -18.21
CA ASP A 164 1.90 2.87 -17.62
C ASP A 164 2.93 2.30 -16.63
N ARG A 165 4.22 2.44 -16.94
CA ARG A 165 5.30 2.06 -16.02
C ARG A 165 5.29 2.94 -14.76
N ALA A 166 5.23 4.26 -14.94
CA ALA A 166 5.20 5.21 -13.82
C ALA A 166 4.04 4.93 -12.85
N TYR A 167 2.85 4.59 -13.38
CA TYR A 167 1.69 4.24 -12.55
C TYR A 167 1.87 2.89 -11.81
N SER A 168 2.47 1.88 -12.46
CA SER A 168 2.72 0.60 -11.79
C SER A 168 3.76 0.75 -10.67
N ASP A 169 4.74 1.63 -10.84
CA ASP A 169 5.81 1.81 -9.86
C ASP A 169 5.32 2.54 -8.61
N THR A 170 4.41 3.51 -8.76
CA THR A 170 3.79 4.19 -7.62
C THR A 170 2.92 3.26 -6.78
N VAL A 171 2.14 2.37 -7.41
CA VAL A 171 1.32 1.38 -6.68
C VAL A 171 2.20 0.41 -5.89
N LYS A 172 3.29 -0.09 -6.48
CA LYS A 172 4.24 -0.96 -5.77
C LYS A 172 4.91 -0.23 -4.61
N LEU A 173 5.36 1.01 -4.82
CA LEU A 173 6.01 1.79 -3.77
C LEU A 173 5.05 2.10 -2.61
N ALA A 174 3.79 2.41 -2.89
CA ALA A 174 2.76 2.63 -1.87
C ALA A 174 2.55 1.37 -1.00
N SER A 175 2.51 0.17 -1.61
CA SER A 175 2.37 -1.09 -0.87
C SER A 175 3.58 -1.37 0.04
N LEU A 176 4.80 -1.07 -0.41
CA LEU A 176 6.02 -1.22 0.38
C LEU A 176 6.09 -0.21 1.53
N GLN A 177 5.62 1.03 1.32
CA GLN A 177 5.53 2.05 2.35
C GLN A 177 4.53 1.67 3.45
N GLN A 178 3.41 1.07 3.09
CA GLN A 178 2.42 0.61 4.08
C GLN A 178 2.98 -0.52 4.96
N ALA A 179 3.67 -1.49 4.35
CA ALA A 179 4.32 -2.58 5.08
C ALA A 179 5.45 -2.08 6.00
N SER A 180 6.25 -1.10 5.55
CA SER A 180 7.35 -0.55 6.36
C SER A 180 6.84 0.31 7.53
N ALA A 181 5.75 1.07 7.34
CA ALA A 181 5.13 1.84 8.41
C ALA A 181 4.62 0.95 9.55
N ALA A 182 3.97 -0.18 9.21
CA ALA A 182 3.55 -1.16 10.21
C ALA A 182 4.73 -1.72 11.02
N TRP A 183 5.83 -2.07 10.34
CA TRP A 183 7.04 -2.58 11.00
C TRP A 183 7.72 -1.53 11.89
N GLN A 184 7.80 -0.28 11.44
CA GLN A 184 8.34 0.83 12.24
C GLN A 184 7.53 1.07 13.51
N SER A 185 6.20 1.01 13.43
CA SER A 185 5.33 1.18 14.60
C SER A 185 5.57 0.10 15.66
N ALA A 186 5.67 -1.18 15.26
CA ALA A 186 5.96 -2.29 16.16
C ALA A 186 7.33 -2.14 16.84
N GLN A 187 8.33 -1.62 16.11
CA GLN A 187 9.68 -1.41 16.67
C GLN A 187 9.73 -0.25 17.67
N LEU A 188 8.94 0.81 17.47
CA LEU A 188 8.82 1.91 18.42
C LEU A 188 8.20 1.44 19.74
N VAL A 189 7.14 0.62 19.68
CA VAL A 189 6.49 0.04 20.87
C VAL A 189 7.48 -0.82 21.66
N ARG A 190 8.18 -1.77 21.01
CA ARG A 190 9.19 -2.61 21.67
C ARG A 190 10.33 -1.80 22.31
N ARG A 191 10.79 -0.73 21.64
CA ARG A 191 11.82 0.16 22.18
C ARG A 191 11.34 0.91 23.42
N ARG A 192 10.07 1.34 23.42
CA ARG A 192 9.46 2.03 24.56
C ARG A 192 9.31 1.09 25.76
N GLU A 193 8.74 -0.10 25.57
CA GLU A 193 8.63 -1.10 26.64
C GLU A 193 10.00 -1.45 27.24
N ARG A 194 11.02 -1.62 26.40
CA ARG A 194 12.38 -1.91 26.89
C ARG A 194 12.94 -0.74 27.72
N ARG A 195 12.69 0.51 27.33
CA ARG A 195 13.13 1.69 28.09
C ARG A 195 12.42 1.77 29.43
N GLU A 196 11.11 1.54 29.46
CA GLU A 196 10.31 1.56 30.69
C GLU A 196 10.78 0.46 31.68
N ARG A 197 11.04 -0.76 31.20
CA ARG A 197 11.60 -1.84 32.04
C ARG A 197 12.98 -1.51 32.59
N VAL A 198 13.87 -0.95 31.77
CA VAL A 198 15.22 -0.54 32.23
C VAL A 198 15.12 0.58 33.26
N GLN A 199 14.25 1.55 33.05
CA GLN A 199 14.06 2.67 33.98
C GLN A 199 13.52 2.19 35.34
N TYR A 200 12.54 1.28 35.34
CA TYR A 200 12.06 0.66 36.57
C TYR A 200 13.18 -0.12 37.29
N ALA A 201 13.92 -0.94 36.56
CA ALA A 201 15.01 -1.72 37.13
C ALA A 201 16.08 -0.83 37.78
N LEU A 202 16.40 0.31 37.16
CA LEU A 202 17.30 1.31 37.74
C LEU A 202 16.71 1.99 38.98
N GLN A 203 15.42 2.32 39.00
CA GLN A 203 14.77 2.92 40.17
C GLN A 203 14.84 2.01 41.39
N VAL A 204 14.67 0.70 41.21
CA VAL A 204 14.74 -0.29 42.29
C VAL A 204 16.18 -0.60 42.70
N ALA A 205 17.08 -0.80 41.73
CA ALA A 205 18.45 -1.25 42.02
C ALA A 205 19.39 -0.13 42.47
N ALA A 206 19.22 1.10 41.98
CA ALA A 206 20.18 2.18 42.20
C ALA A 206 20.42 2.50 43.69
N PRO A 207 19.40 2.67 44.55
CA PRO A 207 19.61 2.97 45.97
C PRO A 207 20.43 1.88 46.68
N VAL A 208 20.11 0.61 46.42
CA VAL A 208 20.81 -0.55 46.99
C VAL A 208 22.26 -0.60 46.53
N LEU A 209 22.51 -0.45 45.22
CA LEU A 209 23.86 -0.46 44.65
C LEU A 209 24.71 0.70 45.18
N THR A 210 24.13 1.90 45.33
CA THR A 210 24.81 3.06 45.92
C THR A 210 25.25 2.76 47.36
N GLN A 211 24.39 2.12 48.15
CA GLN A 211 24.71 1.74 49.53
C GLN A 211 25.80 0.67 49.61
N VAL A 212 25.78 -0.32 48.71
CA VAL A 212 26.82 -1.35 48.59
C VAL A 212 28.17 -0.72 48.26
N ILE A 213 28.20 0.23 47.32
CA ILE A 213 29.43 0.94 46.93
C ILE A 213 29.95 1.77 48.12
N ALA A 214 29.08 2.53 48.79
CA ALA A 214 29.47 3.38 49.91
C ALA A 214 30.01 2.59 51.12
N SER A 215 29.48 1.40 51.37
CA SER A 215 29.91 0.50 52.45
C SER A 215 31.09 -0.40 52.08
N GLY A 216 31.56 -0.36 50.83
CA GLY A 216 32.58 -1.30 50.34
C GLY A 216 32.13 -2.77 50.41
N GLY A 217 30.81 -3.02 50.36
CA GLY A 217 30.22 -4.36 50.48
C GLY A 217 29.98 -4.85 51.91
N ALA A 218 30.36 -4.09 52.95
CA ALA A 218 30.07 -4.42 54.34
C ALA A 218 28.66 -3.96 54.74
N LEU A 219 27.65 -4.75 54.34
CA LEU A 219 26.24 -4.43 54.61
C LEU A 219 25.80 -4.86 56.02
N THR A 220 24.98 -4.02 56.67
CA THR A 220 24.23 -4.39 57.87
C THR A 220 23.10 -5.38 57.52
N ASP A 221 22.55 -6.07 58.52
CA ASP A 221 21.44 -7.01 58.29
C ASP A 221 20.20 -6.33 57.70
N GLU A 222 19.91 -5.09 58.11
CA GLU A 222 18.85 -4.25 57.54
C GLU A 222 19.09 -3.94 56.06
N GLN A 223 20.32 -3.57 55.70
CA GLN A 223 20.70 -3.29 54.30
C GLN A 223 20.67 -4.55 53.44
N ARG A 224 21.05 -5.70 54.02
CA ARG A 224 20.93 -7.01 53.36
C ARG A 224 19.48 -7.35 53.10
N ALA A 225 18.58 -7.14 54.07
CA ALA A 225 17.15 -7.35 53.89
C ALA A 225 16.57 -6.46 52.77
N ALA A 226 16.93 -5.17 52.75
CA ALA A 226 16.54 -4.26 51.66
C ALA A 226 17.03 -4.73 50.28
N ALA A 227 18.24 -5.29 50.19
CA ALA A 227 18.77 -5.86 48.95
C ALA A 227 17.99 -7.11 48.49
N TRP A 228 17.60 -7.99 49.41
CA TRP A 228 16.75 -9.15 49.10
C TRP A 228 15.35 -8.73 48.61
N LEU A 229 14.75 -7.69 49.22
CA LEU A 229 13.48 -7.14 48.77
C LEU A 229 13.57 -6.57 47.35
N ALA A 230 14.64 -5.83 47.06
CA ALA A 230 14.88 -5.28 45.72
C ALA A 230 15.13 -6.37 44.67
N GLU A 231 15.89 -7.42 44.98
CA GLU A 231 16.10 -8.57 44.10
C GLU A 231 14.79 -9.31 43.82
N GLY A 232 13.99 -9.56 44.87
CA GLY A 232 12.66 -10.14 44.74
C GLY A 232 11.75 -9.34 43.82
N ALA A 233 11.70 -8.02 43.97
CA ALA A 233 10.91 -7.14 43.11
C ALA A 233 11.38 -7.21 41.63
N LEU A 234 12.69 -7.15 41.37
CA LEU A 234 13.23 -7.28 40.02
C LEU A 234 12.95 -8.65 39.39
N ARG A 235 12.99 -9.72 40.20
CA ARG A 235 12.69 -11.07 39.74
C ARG A 235 11.22 -11.20 39.35
N ASP A 236 10.32 -10.63 40.13
CA ASP A 236 8.89 -10.65 39.82
C ASP A 236 8.60 -9.84 38.54
N GLU A 237 9.26 -8.69 38.33
CA GLU A 237 9.14 -7.96 37.06
C GLU A 237 9.54 -8.79 35.85
N LEU A 238 10.63 -9.56 35.98
CA LEU A 238 11.11 -10.39 34.89
C LEU A 238 10.19 -11.57 34.62
N ARG A 239 9.61 -12.14 35.68
CA ARG A 239 8.83 -13.39 35.60
C ARG A 239 7.33 -13.17 35.51
N GLY A 240 6.83 -11.99 35.82
CA GLY A 240 5.42 -11.76 36.12
C GLY A 240 4.89 -10.37 35.73
N ALA A 241 5.61 -9.59 34.91
CA ALA A 241 5.29 -8.18 34.60
C ALA A 241 3.80 -7.90 34.31
N ARG A 242 3.10 -8.81 33.62
CA ARG A 242 1.70 -8.59 33.23
C ARG A 242 0.71 -8.64 34.39
N LEU A 243 1.08 -9.25 35.51
CA LEU A 243 0.28 -9.28 36.74
C LEU A 243 0.59 -8.10 37.68
N LEU A 244 1.65 -7.34 37.39
CA LEU A 244 2.21 -6.37 38.34
C LEU A 244 1.87 -4.93 37.91
N ASP A 245 0.80 -4.38 38.48
CA ASP A 245 0.58 -2.94 38.55
C ASP A 245 1.08 -2.37 39.88
N ASP A 246 0.92 -1.05 40.06
CA ASP A 246 1.40 -0.35 41.25
C ASP A 246 0.74 -0.86 42.54
N ASP A 247 -0.54 -1.28 42.48
CA ASP A 247 -1.26 -1.78 43.63
C ASP A 247 -0.81 -3.19 44.03
N VAL A 248 -0.70 -4.10 43.06
CA VAL A 248 -0.19 -5.46 43.30
C VAL A 248 1.26 -5.40 43.83
N ARG A 249 2.11 -4.54 43.26
CA ARG A 249 3.50 -4.34 43.75
C ARG A 249 3.53 -3.90 45.20
N ARG A 250 2.69 -2.91 45.55
CA ARG A 250 2.61 -2.37 46.91
C ARG A 250 2.17 -3.44 47.90
N VAL A 251 1.14 -4.23 47.57
CA VAL A 251 0.66 -5.30 48.45
C VAL A 251 1.72 -6.40 48.63
N ILE A 252 2.40 -6.80 47.55
CA ILE A 252 3.51 -7.78 47.63
C ILE A 252 4.66 -7.25 48.50
N ALA A 253 5.00 -5.97 48.38
CA ALA A 253 6.02 -5.35 49.22
C ALA A 253 5.65 -5.40 50.71
N THR A 254 4.41 -5.02 51.06
CA THR A 254 3.92 -5.09 52.45
C THR A 254 3.95 -6.52 53.01
N LEU A 255 3.56 -7.52 52.23
CA LEU A 255 3.63 -8.92 52.64
C LEU A 255 5.07 -9.38 52.93
N ARG A 256 6.02 -8.95 52.08
CA ARG A 256 7.44 -9.29 52.26
C ARG A 256 8.07 -8.58 53.46
N GLU A 257 7.70 -7.32 53.71
CA GLU A 257 8.09 -6.60 54.93
C GLU A 257 7.57 -7.30 56.20
N GLY A 258 6.38 -7.91 56.11
CA GLY A 258 5.82 -8.80 57.14
C GLY A 258 6.48 -10.18 57.25
N GLY A 259 7.48 -10.49 56.41
CA GLY A 259 8.24 -11.74 56.43
C GLY A 259 7.71 -12.86 55.53
N ALA A 260 6.67 -12.61 54.73
CA ALA A 260 6.11 -13.61 53.81
C ALA A 260 6.96 -13.77 52.55
N ALA A 261 7.18 -15.03 52.13
CA ALA A 261 7.89 -15.35 50.90
C ALA A 261 6.93 -15.39 49.71
N VAL A 262 6.86 -14.31 48.92
CA VAL A 262 6.01 -14.21 47.73
C VAL A 262 6.78 -14.55 46.45
N THR A 263 6.21 -15.39 45.58
CA THR A 263 6.75 -15.72 44.24
C THR A 263 5.68 -15.50 43.17
N VAL A 264 6.02 -14.71 42.14
CA VAL A 264 5.14 -14.45 40.98
C VAL A 264 5.70 -15.15 39.75
N LEU A 265 4.85 -15.92 39.04
CA LEU A 265 5.17 -16.56 37.78
C LEU A 265 4.08 -16.29 36.74
N ASP A 266 4.46 -15.67 35.64
CA ASP A 266 3.65 -15.60 34.44
C ASP A 266 4.08 -16.70 33.47
N GLU A 267 3.28 -17.76 33.36
CA GLU A 267 3.49 -18.84 32.40
C GLU A 267 2.59 -18.70 31.15
N GLY A 268 2.07 -17.50 30.92
CA GLY A 268 1.23 -17.15 29.79
C GLY A 268 -0.27 -17.35 30.05
N GLY A 269 -1.05 -17.25 28.98
CA GLY A 269 -2.51 -17.33 29.06
C GLY A 269 -3.22 -16.00 29.29
N LEU A 270 -2.51 -14.88 29.41
CA LEU A 270 -3.10 -13.55 29.49
C LEU A 270 -3.02 -12.76 28.17
N ASP A 271 -2.38 -13.30 27.12
CA ASP A 271 -2.02 -12.61 25.86
C ASP A 271 -3.20 -12.07 25.05
N ASP A 272 -4.35 -12.71 25.22
CA ASP A 272 -5.61 -12.42 24.54
C ASP A 272 -6.51 -11.44 25.32
N LEU A 273 -6.16 -11.09 26.56
CA LEU A 273 -6.95 -10.20 27.39
C LEU A 273 -6.65 -8.72 27.09
N GLY A 274 -7.72 -7.92 26.95
CA GLY A 274 -7.62 -6.47 26.85
C GLY A 274 -7.26 -5.81 28.19
N ASP A 275 -6.90 -4.52 28.14
CA ASP A 275 -6.42 -3.77 29.31
C ASP A 275 -7.43 -3.71 30.46
N ASP A 276 -8.73 -3.58 30.17
CA ASP A 276 -9.80 -3.53 31.19
C ASP A 276 -9.94 -4.86 31.94
N ALA A 277 -9.92 -5.97 31.20
CA ALA A 277 -9.97 -7.32 31.77
C ALA A 277 -8.74 -7.59 32.66
N LEU A 278 -7.57 -7.17 32.20
CA LEU A 278 -6.32 -7.32 32.94
C LEU A 278 -6.32 -6.46 34.22
N SER A 279 -6.87 -5.25 34.15
CA SER A 279 -7.03 -4.37 35.32
C SER A 279 -7.97 -4.98 36.37
N ALA A 280 -9.08 -5.59 35.97
CA ALA A 280 -9.98 -6.27 36.88
C ALA A 280 -9.30 -7.46 37.59
N ILE A 281 -8.55 -8.28 36.85
CA ILE A 281 -7.77 -9.39 37.41
C ILE A 281 -6.75 -8.89 38.44
N ARG A 282 -6.02 -7.81 38.12
CA ARG A 282 -5.03 -7.24 39.05
C ARG A 282 -5.66 -6.64 40.30
N ALA A 283 -6.82 -5.99 40.17
CA ALA A 283 -7.56 -5.47 41.31
C ALA A 283 -8.01 -6.60 42.26
N GLU A 284 -8.56 -7.69 41.71
CA GLU A 284 -8.94 -8.87 42.50
C GLU A 284 -7.73 -9.55 43.15
N LEU A 285 -6.61 -9.64 42.41
CA LEU A 285 -5.34 -10.15 42.92
C LEU A 285 -4.84 -9.33 44.11
N ALA A 286 -4.79 -8.00 43.97
CA ALA A 286 -4.36 -7.09 45.04
C ALA A 286 -5.26 -7.23 46.28
N GLN A 287 -6.58 -7.32 46.09
CA GLN A 287 -7.53 -7.48 47.19
C GLN A 287 -7.34 -8.81 47.92
N THR A 288 -7.16 -9.90 47.18
CA THR A 288 -6.95 -11.23 47.74
C THR A 288 -5.66 -11.28 48.56
N LEU A 289 -4.56 -10.75 48.01
CA LEU A 289 -3.26 -10.70 48.67
C LEU A 289 -3.27 -9.80 49.92
N ALA A 290 -4.03 -8.70 49.92
CA ALA A 290 -4.11 -7.81 51.07
C ALA A 290 -4.76 -8.48 52.30
N SER A 291 -5.59 -9.50 52.09
CA SER A 291 -6.22 -10.29 53.14
C SER A 291 -5.48 -11.59 53.51
N ALA A 292 -4.38 -11.90 52.81
CA ALA A 292 -3.68 -13.17 52.97
C ALA A 292 -2.79 -13.17 54.21
N ASP A 293 -3.00 -14.14 55.10
CA ASP A 293 -2.09 -14.45 56.21
C ASP A 293 -1.41 -15.80 55.96
N ALA A 294 -0.29 -15.78 55.23
CA ALA A 294 0.46 -16.97 54.87
C ALA A 294 1.96 -16.68 54.80
N GLY A 295 2.78 -17.58 55.36
CA GLY A 295 4.23 -17.46 55.38
C GLY A 295 4.89 -17.61 54.00
N ARG A 296 4.23 -18.26 53.04
CA ARG A 296 4.68 -18.38 51.66
C ARG A 296 3.51 -18.28 50.69
N ILE A 297 3.60 -17.42 49.68
CA ILE A 297 2.54 -17.19 48.68
C ILE A 297 3.12 -17.41 47.28
N ILE A 298 2.42 -18.21 46.47
CA ILE A 298 2.77 -18.50 45.08
C ILE A 298 1.62 -18.02 44.20
N ILE A 299 1.92 -17.11 43.28
CA ILE A 299 0.98 -16.57 42.30
C ILE A 299 1.44 -17.06 40.93
N ARG A 300 0.56 -17.75 40.21
CA ARG A 300 0.88 -18.33 38.90
C ARG A 300 -0.25 -18.08 37.90
N THR A 301 0.11 -17.69 36.68
CA THR A 301 -0.79 -17.82 35.51
C THR A 301 -0.52 -19.12 34.79
N ALA A 302 -1.52 -19.61 34.07
CA ALA A 302 -1.37 -20.74 33.18
C ALA A 302 -2.33 -20.57 31.98
N PRO A 303 -2.03 -21.18 30.82
CA PRO A 303 -2.97 -21.25 29.71
C PRO A 303 -4.18 -22.15 30.07
N HIS A 304 -5.16 -21.60 30.78
CA HIS A 304 -6.40 -22.28 31.18
C HIS A 304 -7.61 -21.55 30.59
N PRO A 305 -8.65 -22.26 30.11
CA PRO A 305 -9.82 -21.65 29.46
C PRO A 305 -10.66 -20.79 30.40
N ASP A 306 -10.71 -21.12 31.70
CA ASP A 306 -11.61 -20.44 32.65
C ASP A 306 -10.89 -19.69 33.79
N ILE A 307 -9.61 -19.98 34.00
CA ILE A 307 -8.83 -19.48 35.15
C ILE A 307 -7.70 -18.60 34.60
N ALA A 308 -7.59 -17.38 35.12
CA ALA A 308 -6.55 -16.44 34.75
C ALA A 308 -5.33 -16.54 35.68
N VAL A 309 -5.58 -16.64 36.99
CA VAL A 309 -4.52 -16.65 38.02
C VAL A 309 -4.90 -17.61 39.14
N THR A 310 -3.94 -18.41 39.58
CA THR A 310 -4.05 -19.25 40.78
C THR A 310 -3.11 -18.71 41.86
N ILE A 311 -3.64 -18.54 43.06
CA ILE A 311 -2.94 -18.05 44.25
C ILE A 311 -2.96 -19.16 45.30
N VAL A 312 -1.77 -19.54 45.76
CA VAL A 312 -1.60 -20.57 46.78
C VAL A 312 -0.76 -20.02 47.92
N GLY A 313 -1.35 -19.95 49.12
CA GLY A 313 -0.67 -19.60 50.36
C GLY A 313 -0.42 -20.85 51.22
N ARG A 314 0.78 -20.92 51.82
CA ARG A 314 1.21 -22.00 52.72
C ARG A 314 1.78 -21.40 54.01
N ALA A 315 1.68 -22.16 55.11
CA ALA A 315 2.33 -21.79 56.36
C ALA A 315 3.87 -21.73 56.23
N ALA A 316 4.52 -20.90 57.06
CA ALA A 316 5.98 -20.79 57.09
C ALA A 316 6.60 -22.12 57.57
N ALA A 317 7.62 -22.62 56.86
CA ALA A 317 8.29 -23.87 57.22
C ALA A 317 9.13 -23.68 58.50
N GLY A 318 8.59 -24.10 59.65
CA GLY A 318 9.24 -23.86 60.96
C GLY A 318 8.76 -24.70 62.15
N GLY A 319 8.02 -25.78 61.96
CA GLY A 319 7.62 -26.67 63.06
C GLY A 319 7.34 -28.08 62.56
N HIS A 320 7.92 -29.09 63.21
CA HIS A 320 7.76 -30.50 62.83
C HIS A 320 6.32 -30.97 63.06
N SER A 321 5.81 -31.76 62.10
CA SER A 321 4.51 -32.43 61.98
C SER A 321 3.39 -31.65 61.27
N ASP A 322 2.84 -32.30 60.23
CA ASP A 322 1.91 -31.87 59.16
C ASP A 322 2.51 -31.06 57.99
N GLU A 323 2.94 -31.83 56.98
CA GLU A 323 3.22 -31.41 55.61
C GLU A 323 2.03 -30.60 55.03
N ASP A 324 2.34 -29.49 54.37
CA ASP A 324 1.54 -28.97 53.25
C ASP A 324 0.12 -28.43 53.50
N ALA A 325 -0.21 -27.94 54.71
CA ALA A 325 -1.48 -27.24 54.93
C ALA A 325 -1.59 -25.97 54.06
N VAL A 326 -2.50 -25.99 53.08
CA VAL A 326 -2.84 -24.84 52.24
C VAL A 326 -3.66 -23.86 53.08
N ALA A 327 -3.05 -22.71 53.40
CA ALA A 327 -3.67 -21.66 54.20
C ALA A 327 -4.56 -20.75 53.34
N LEU A 328 -4.25 -20.63 52.04
CA LEU A 328 -5.01 -19.84 51.07
C LEU A 328 -5.01 -20.57 49.73
N TRP A 329 -6.18 -20.76 49.15
CA TRP A 329 -6.35 -21.17 47.75
C TRP A 329 -7.37 -20.23 47.12
N HIS A 330 -6.95 -19.46 46.12
CA HIS A 330 -7.84 -18.58 45.38
C HIS A 330 -7.56 -18.65 43.89
N GLU A 331 -8.61 -18.69 43.08
CA GLU A 331 -8.52 -18.70 41.63
C GLU A 331 -9.30 -17.53 41.06
N ILE A 332 -8.60 -16.64 40.36
CA ILE A 332 -9.20 -15.53 39.64
C ILE A 332 -9.65 -16.05 38.29
N ARG A 333 -10.94 -15.94 38.00
CA ARG A 333 -11.51 -16.40 36.73
C ARG A 333 -11.19 -15.44 35.61
N ARG A 334 -11.17 -15.96 34.38
CA ARG A 334 -11.14 -15.12 33.20
C ARG A 334 -12.45 -14.34 33.09
N PRO A 335 -12.43 -13.02 32.88
CA PRO A 335 -13.64 -12.28 32.56
C PRO A 335 -14.20 -12.79 31.22
N ALA A 336 -15.53 -12.92 31.14
CA ALA A 336 -16.19 -13.35 29.91
C ALA A 336 -15.88 -12.34 28.78
N ALA A 337 -15.50 -12.83 27.61
CA ALA A 337 -15.28 -11.99 26.44
C ALA A 337 -16.60 -11.27 26.10
N SER A 338 -16.61 -9.95 26.29
CA SER A 338 -17.68 -9.05 25.83
C SER A 338 -17.50 -8.71 24.35
#